data_AF-A0AB35HFP9-F1
#
_entry.id   AF-A0AB35HFP9-F1
#
_cell.length_a   1.000
_cell.length_b   1.000
_cell.length_c   1.000
_cell.angle_alpha   90.00
_cell.angle_beta   90.00
_cell.angle_gamma   90.00
#
_symmetry.space_group_name_H-M   'P 1'
#
loop_
_entity.id
_entity.type
_entity.pdbx_description
1 polymer ?
#
loop_
_entity_poly.entity_id
_entity_poly.type
_entity_poly.pdbx_seq_one_letter_code
_entity_poly.pdbx_strand_id
1 'polypeptide(L)'
;MTTPQPTSKAERREINTAAGICLLTIVILGPTYLRELATGRFSTALSAAIPEGLSKHNLDGGPFWMLTAALVVKIAAILIIAFFTYRLVKPMLRGQVFTTKNIRFLNGIAIGILVWFIGRFPLEGMGNNWASSQLGIDWWSSQSGTSFGELALLYLFACALQLFSAAIKRGCKLEEEVEGLV
;
A
#
# COMPACT_ATOMS: atom_id res chain seq x y z
N MET A 1 17.01 12.03 32.75
CA MET A 1 15.80 11.41 32.18
C MET A 1 14.68 12.43 32.15
N THR A 2 14.50 13.14 31.03
CA THR A 2 13.27 13.90 30.79
C THR A 2 12.18 12.90 30.43
N THR A 3 11.20 12.71 31.31
CA THR A 3 10.03 11.88 31.00
C THR A 3 9.36 12.43 29.75
N PRO A 4 9.06 11.59 28.73
CA PRO A 4 8.37 12.06 27.54
C PRO A 4 7.05 12.71 27.96
N GLN A 5 6.84 13.95 27.53
CA GLN A 5 5.60 14.67 27.78
C GLN A 5 4.44 13.85 27.20
N PRO A 6 3.36 13.61 27.96
CA PRO A 6 2.22 12.87 27.46
C PRO A 6 1.64 13.59 26.24
N THR A 7 1.42 12.85 25.16
CA THR A 7 0.76 13.35 23.95
C THR A 7 -0.53 14.09 24.29
N SER A 8 -0.72 15.27 23.67
CA SER A 8 -1.89 16.10 23.94
C SER A 8 -3.18 15.38 23.50
N LYS A 9 -4.33 15.77 24.07
CA LYS A 9 -5.63 15.19 23.67
C LYS A 9 -5.89 15.36 22.17
N ALA A 10 -5.43 16.45 21.57
CA ALA A 10 -5.55 16.72 20.14
C ALA A 10 -4.70 15.75 19.31
N GLU A 11 -3.41 15.60 19.64
CA GLU A 11 -2.51 14.67 18.94
C GLU A 11 -2.98 13.22 19.03
N ARG A 12 -3.46 12.78 20.21
CA ARG A 12 -4.03 11.43 20.38
C ARG A 12 -5.22 11.21 19.48
N ARG A 13 -6.08 12.22 19.30
CA ARG A 13 -7.25 12.15 18.42
C ARG A 13 -6.80 12.01 16.96
N GLU A 14 -5.79 12.76 16.54
CA GLU A 14 -5.24 12.67 15.17
C GLU A 14 -4.64 11.30 14.89
N ILE A 15 -3.79 10.79 15.79
CA ILE A 15 -3.17 9.46 15.67
C ILE A 15 -4.25 8.36 15.59
N ASN A 16 -5.26 8.42 16.46
CA ASN A 16 -6.36 7.46 16.46
C ASN A 16 -7.24 7.59 15.21
N THR A 17 -7.41 8.81 14.68
CA THR A 17 -8.16 9.04 13.44
C THR A 17 -7.43 8.42 12.26
N ALA A 18 -6.11 8.60 12.15
CA ALA A 18 -5.29 7.97 11.11
C ALA A 18 -5.36 6.44 11.19
N ALA A 19 -5.28 5.86 12.40
CA ALA A 19 -5.45 4.43 12.61
C ALA A 19 -6.85 3.94 12.21
N GLY A 20 -7.89 4.71 12.56
CA GLY A 20 -9.28 4.43 12.21
C GLY A 20 -9.51 4.46 10.70
N ILE A 21 -8.96 5.44 9.99
CA ILE A 21 -9.03 5.52 8.52
C ILE A 21 -8.33 4.31 7.90
N CYS A 22 -7.15 3.93 8.38
CA CYS A 22 -6.44 2.75 7.89
C CYS A 22 -7.27 1.47 8.05
N LEU A 23 -7.90 1.27 9.21
CA LEU A 23 -8.80 0.14 9.45
C LEU A 23 -10.03 0.18 8.53
N LEU A 24 -10.66 1.35 8.41
CA LEU A 24 -11.84 1.54 7.57
C LEU A 24 -11.53 1.19 6.11
N THR A 25 -10.37 1.57 5.59
CA THR A 25 -9.93 1.20 4.23
C THR A 25 -9.88 -0.32 4.04
N ILE A 26 -9.38 -1.07 5.03
CA ILE A 26 -9.35 -2.55 4.97
C ILE A 26 -10.77 -3.11 5.02
N VAL A 27 -11.64 -2.56 5.85
CA VAL A 27 -13.03 -3.02 5.97
C VAL A 27 -13.83 -2.77 4.69
N ILE A 28 -13.59 -1.64 4.02
CA ILE A 28 -14.28 -1.28 2.76
C ILE A 28 -13.74 -2.10 1.58
N LEU A 29 -12.41 -2.19 1.44
CA LEU A 29 -11.79 -2.83 0.27
C LEU A 29 -11.62 -4.34 0.41
N GLY A 30 -11.44 -4.84 1.63
CA GLY A 30 -11.19 -6.24 1.94
C GLY A 30 -12.23 -7.19 1.35
N PRO A 31 -13.55 -6.94 1.52
CA PRO A 31 -14.59 -7.78 0.93
C PRO A 31 -14.49 -7.89 -0.59
N THR A 32 -14.14 -6.80 -1.28
CA THR A 32 -13.96 -6.78 -2.75
C THR A 32 -12.82 -7.70 -3.15
N TYR A 33 -11.66 -7.56 -2.53
CA TYR A 33 -10.48 -8.40 -2.79
C TYR A 33 -10.73 -9.89 -2.47
N LEU A 34 -11.43 -10.16 -1.36
CA LEU A 34 -11.79 -11.53 -0.98
C LEU A 34 -12.79 -12.15 -1.96
N ARG A 35 -13.75 -11.37 -2.45
CA ARG A 35 -14.71 -11.82 -3.46
C ARG A 35 -14.01 -12.14 -4.78
N GLU A 36 -13.07 -11.31 -5.22
CA GLU A 36 -12.28 -11.57 -6.43
C GLU A 36 -11.51 -12.89 -6.33
N LEU A 37 -10.85 -13.14 -5.20
CA LEU A 37 -10.17 -14.42 -4.94
C LEU A 37 -11.13 -15.61 -4.89
N ALA A 38 -12.26 -15.48 -4.18
CA ALA A 38 -13.20 -16.58 -3.99
C ALA A 38 -13.95 -16.95 -5.27
N THR A 39 -14.26 -15.97 -6.10
CA THR A 39 -15.01 -16.17 -7.36
C THR A 39 -14.11 -16.40 -8.57
N GLY A 40 -12.79 -16.17 -8.45
CA GLY A 40 -11.87 -16.19 -9.58
C GLY A 40 -12.20 -15.14 -10.63
N ARG A 41 -12.81 -14.02 -10.21
CA ARG A 41 -13.08 -12.85 -11.05
C ARG A 41 -12.04 -11.78 -10.76
N PHE A 42 -11.59 -11.07 -11.79
CA PHE A 42 -10.56 -10.05 -11.65
C PHE A 42 -11.10 -8.70 -12.09
N SER A 43 -11.02 -7.70 -11.22
CA SER A 43 -11.31 -6.31 -11.58
C SER A 43 -10.04 -5.63 -12.12
N THR A 44 -9.72 -5.92 -13.38
CA THR A 44 -8.56 -5.33 -14.07
C THR A 44 -9.01 -4.39 -15.19
N ALA A 45 -8.06 -3.65 -15.77
CA ALA A 45 -8.33 -2.83 -16.94
C ALA A 45 -8.87 -3.67 -18.12
N LEU A 46 -8.37 -4.90 -18.30
CA LEU A 46 -8.90 -5.83 -19.30
C LEU A 46 -10.36 -6.25 -18.99
N SER A 47 -10.75 -6.34 -17.71
CA SER A 47 -12.14 -6.64 -17.36
C SER A 47 -13.14 -5.60 -17.85
N ALA A 48 -12.72 -4.34 -18.06
CA ALA A 48 -13.59 -3.31 -18.63
C ALA A 48 -13.83 -3.51 -20.13
N ALA A 49 -12.92 -4.20 -20.83
CA ALA A 49 -13.04 -4.52 -22.25
C ALA A 49 -13.93 -5.76 -22.52
N ILE A 50 -14.35 -6.48 -21.47
CA ILE A 50 -15.13 -7.72 -21.58
C ILE A 50 -16.51 -7.50 -20.95
N PRO A 51 -17.62 -7.63 -21.70
CA PRO A 51 -18.97 -7.35 -21.19
C PRO A 51 -19.38 -8.18 -19.97
N GLU A 52 -18.95 -9.43 -19.89
CA GLU A 52 -19.25 -10.35 -18.78
C GLU A 52 -18.25 -10.26 -17.62
N GLY A 53 -17.20 -9.42 -17.78
CA GLY A 53 -16.07 -9.30 -16.87
C GLY A 53 -15.04 -10.42 -17.03
N LEU A 54 -13.84 -10.19 -16.50
CA LEU A 54 -12.74 -11.14 -16.60
C LEU A 54 -12.85 -12.19 -15.49
N SER A 55 -13.04 -13.46 -15.87
CA SER A 55 -13.17 -14.57 -14.94
C SER A 55 -12.30 -15.77 -15.31
N LYS A 56 -12.09 -16.68 -14.35
CA LYS A 56 -11.41 -17.97 -14.56
C LYS A 56 -11.96 -18.75 -15.77
N HIS A 57 -13.25 -18.64 -16.07
CA HIS A 57 -13.86 -19.36 -17.19
C HIS A 57 -13.35 -18.87 -18.55
N ASN A 58 -12.91 -17.62 -18.64
CA ASN A 58 -12.45 -16.99 -19.88
C ASN A 58 -10.94 -17.16 -20.09
N LEU A 59 -10.23 -17.80 -19.16
CA LEU A 59 -8.77 -17.77 -19.10
C LEU A 59 -8.19 -19.18 -19.03
N ASP A 60 -7.14 -19.40 -19.82
CA ASP A 60 -6.27 -20.55 -19.61
C ASP A 60 -5.51 -20.43 -18.28
N GLY A 61 -4.95 -21.55 -17.81
CA GLY A 61 -4.22 -21.60 -16.55
C GLY A 61 -3.10 -20.54 -16.42
N GLY A 62 -2.38 -20.25 -17.51
CA GLY A 62 -1.26 -19.29 -17.53
C GLY A 62 -1.65 -17.87 -17.06
N PRO A 63 -2.48 -17.13 -17.83
CA PRO A 63 -2.90 -15.79 -17.45
C PRO A 63 -3.74 -15.77 -16.17
N PHE A 64 -4.53 -16.81 -15.89
CA PHE A 64 -5.26 -16.94 -14.63
C PHE A 64 -4.33 -16.90 -13.41
N TRP A 65 -3.25 -17.70 -13.41
CA TRP A 65 -2.30 -17.74 -12.30
C TRP A 65 -1.50 -16.43 -12.19
N MET A 66 -1.16 -15.79 -13.31
CA MET A 66 -0.47 -14.49 -13.30
C MET A 66 -1.33 -13.39 -12.67
N LEU A 67 -2.61 -13.31 -13.06
CA LEU A 67 -3.56 -12.34 -12.50
C LEU A 67 -3.87 -12.63 -11.03
N THR A 68 -3.95 -13.90 -10.65
CA THR A 68 -4.07 -14.32 -9.25
C THR A 68 -2.86 -13.90 -8.44
N ALA A 69 -1.64 -14.10 -8.96
CA ALA A 69 -0.41 -13.65 -8.30
C ALA A 69 -0.39 -12.13 -8.13
N ALA A 70 -0.77 -11.37 -9.17
CA ALA A 70 -0.89 -9.92 -9.09
C ALA A 70 -1.87 -9.48 -7.99
N LEU A 71 -3.04 -10.13 -7.91
CA LEU A 71 -4.05 -9.87 -6.88
C LEU A 71 -3.52 -10.15 -5.48
N VAL A 72 -2.89 -11.31 -5.27
CA VAL A 72 -2.30 -11.71 -3.98
C VAL A 72 -1.20 -10.74 -3.55
N VAL A 73 -0.32 -10.31 -4.48
CA VAL A 73 0.74 -9.34 -4.19
C VAL A 73 0.16 -7.99 -3.75
N LYS A 74 -0.89 -7.49 -4.42
CA LYS A 74 -1.59 -6.26 -4.02
C LYS A 74 -2.20 -6.37 -2.63
N ILE A 75 -2.87 -7.49 -2.32
CA ILE A 75 -3.47 -7.73 -0.99
C ILE A 75 -2.37 -7.79 0.08
N ALA A 76 -1.30 -8.55 -0.15
CA ALA A 76 -0.18 -8.65 0.77
C ALA A 76 0.44 -7.28 1.05
N ALA A 77 0.62 -6.45 0.02
CA ALA A 77 1.14 -5.10 0.17
C ALA A 77 0.24 -4.21 1.04
N ILE A 78 -1.08 -4.25 0.84
CA ILE A 78 -2.05 -3.50 1.66
C ILE A 78 -1.96 -3.95 3.13
N LEU A 79 -1.88 -5.26 3.38
CA LEU A 79 -1.75 -5.80 4.74
C LEU A 79 -0.42 -5.39 5.40
N ILE A 80 0.68 -5.36 4.65
CA ILE A 80 1.98 -4.88 5.14
C ILE A 80 1.90 -3.41 5.53
N ILE A 81 1.32 -2.56 4.66
CA ILE A 81 1.13 -1.13 4.93
C ILE A 81 0.29 -0.93 6.20
N ALA A 82 -0.83 -1.65 6.31
CA ALA A 82 -1.70 -1.59 7.46
C ALA A 82 -1.00 -2.02 8.76
N PHE A 83 -0.26 -3.13 8.70
CA PHE A 83 0.50 -3.64 9.84
C PHE A 83 1.52 -2.62 10.35
N PHE A 84 2.33 -2.04 9.46
CA PHE A 84 3.32 -1.05 9.86
C PHE A 84 2.70 0.26 10.35
N THR A 85 1.59 0.69 9.73
CA THR A 85 0.82 1.86 10.19
C THR A 85 0.31 1.63 11.61
N TYR A 86 -0.29 0.47 11.90
CA TYR A 86 -0.76 0.15 13.25
C TYR A 86 0.39 0.05 14.27
N ARG A 87 1.54 -0.49 13.85
CA ARG A 87 2.75 -0.54 14.70
C ARG A 87 3.31 0.85 15.03
N LEU A 88 3.09 1.85 14.17
CA LEU A 88 3.50 3.24 14.38
C LEU A 88 2.63 3.96 15.42
N VAL A 89 1.35 3.60 15.55
CA VAL A 89 0.39 4.24 16.47
C VAL A 89 0.85 4.17 17.92
N LYS A 90 1.23 2.97 18.40
CA LYS A 90 1.60 2.76 19.81
C LYS A 90 2.78 3.62 20.28
N PRO A 91 3.93 3.70 19.59
CA PRO A 91 5.03 4.59 19.97
C PRO A 91 4.65 6.07 19.86
N MET A 92 3.90 6.47 18.82
CA MET A 92 3.45 7.87 18.70
C MET A 92 2.54 8.29 19.86
N LEU A 93 1.60 7.45 20.28
CA LEU A 93 0.74 7.74 21.45
C LEU A 93 1.53 7.89 22.77
N ARG A 94 2.72 7.29 22.85
CA ARG A 94 3.64 7.42 24.00
C ARG A 94 4.57 8.64 23.90
N GLY A 95 4.44 9.46 22.87
CA GLY A 95 5.34 10.59 22.60
C GLY A 95 6.72 10.18 22.08
N GLN A 96 6.92 8.89 21.76
CA GLN A 96 8.20 8.36 21.31
C GLN A 96 8.29 8.47 19.78
N VAL A 97 8.53 9.69 19.28
CA VAL A 97 8.57 9.98 17.84
C VAL A 97 9.96 9.68 17.26
N PHE A 98 11.03 10.14 17.90
CA PHE A 98 12.42 9.97 17.46
C PHE A 98 12.99 8.63 17.90
N THR A 99 12.55 7.54 17.24
CA THR A 99 13.13 6.22 17.51
C THR A 99 13.51 5.49 16.23
N THR A 100 14.61 4.72 16.28
CA THR A 100 15.06 3.88 15.17
C THR A 100 14.01 2.83 14.77
N LYS A 101 13.12 2.45 15.70
CA LYS A 101 11.99 1.55 15.44
C LYS A 101 10.96 2.20 14.52
N ASN A 102 10.62 3.47 14.74
CA ASN A 102 9.66 4.18 13.90
C ASN A 102 10.17 4.37 12.47
N ILE A 103 11.47 4.61 12.29
CA ILE A 103 12.13 4.66 10.97
C ILE A 103 11.89 3.35 10.20
N ARG A 104 12.03 2.19 10.86
CA ARG A 104 11.79 0.88 10.22
C ARG A 104 10.33 0.71 9.81
N PHE A 105 9.39 1.21 10.62
CA PHE A 105 7.96 1.15 10.29
C PHE A 105 7.62 2.05 9.11
N LEU A 106 8.12 3.29 9.07
CA LEU A 106 7.93 4.21 7.94
C LEU A 106 8.52 3.65 6.65
N ASN A 107 9.73 3.07 6.71
CA ASN A 107 10.34 2.41 5.56
C ASN A 107 9.53 1.19 5.12
N GLY A 108 8.97 0.44 6.06
CA GLY A 108 8.08 -0.69 5.78
C GLY A 108 6.81 -0.27 5.03
N ILE A 109 6.20 0.86 5.41
CA ILE A 109 5.06 1.45 4.68
C ILE A 109 5.48 1.81 3.25
N ALA A 110 6.61 2.51 3.09
CA ALA A 110 7.09 2.91 1.77
C ALA A 110 7.42 1.71 0.86
N ILE A 111 8.05 0.66 1.40
CA ILE A 111 8.29 -0.59 0.68
C ILE A 111 6.96 -1.25 0.30
N GLY A 112 5.99 -1.28 1.21
CA GLY A 112 4.65 -1.79 0.93
C GLY A 112 3.99 -1.09 -0.26
N ILE A 113 4.11 0.23 -0.36
CA ILE A 113 3.61 1.01 -1.52
C ILE A 113 4.30 0.56 -2.82
N LEU A 114 5.62 0.35 -2.79
CA LEU A 114 6.37 -0.15 -3.96
C LEU A 114 5.97 -1.58 -4.35
N VAL A 115 5.76 -2.47 -3.38
CA VAL A 115 5.30 -3.84 -3.65
C VAL A 115 3.89 -3.82 -4.26
N TRP A 116 3.01 -2.95 -3.78
CA TRP A 116 1.69 -2.77 -4.39
C TRP A 116 1.80 -2.32 -5.85
N PHE A 117 2.71 -1.39 -6.15
CA PHE A 117 2.99 -0.95 -7.52
C PHE A 117 3.46 -2.09 -8.42
N ILE A 118 4.36 -2.95 -7.93
CA ILE A 118 4.82 -4.14 -8.68
C ILE A 118 3.66 -5.10 -8.98
N GLY A 119 2.76 -5.30 -8.02
CA GLY A 119 1.55 -6.08 -8.22
C GLY A 119 0.64 -5.47 -9.29
N ARG A 120 0.45 -4.15 -9.28
CA ARG A 120 -0.47 -3.44 -10.16
C ARG A 120 0.03 -3.29 -11.60
N PHE A 121 1.30 -2.99 -11.84
CA PHE A 121 1.80 -2.65 -13.17
C PHE A 121 2.52 -3.82 -13.85
N PRO A 122 3.68 -4.29 -13.36
CA PRO A 122 4.34 -5.46 -13.92
C PRO A 122 3.45 -6.70 -13.97
N LEU A 123 2.98 -7.17 -12.80
CA LEU A 123 2.32 -8.48 -12.74
C LEU A 123 0.94 -8.46 -13.37
N GLU A 124 0.09 -7.50 -13.00
CA GLU A 124 -1.25 -7.41 -13.59
C GLU A 124 -1.18 -7.01 -15.07
N GLY A 125 -0.27 -6.11 -15.46
CA GLY A 125 -0.10 -5.71 -16.86
C GLY A 125 0.37 -6.86 -17.74
N MET A 126 1.33 -7.67 -17.27
CA MET A 126 1.75 -8.89 -17.97
C MET A 126 0.60 -9.90 -18.06
N GLY A 127 -0.15 -10.11 -16.97
CA GLY A 127 -1.32 -10.98 -16.95
C GLY A 127 -2.41 -10.52 -17.93
N ASN A 128 -2.70 -9.21 -17.96
CA ASN A 128 -3.68 -8.62 -18.87
C ASN A 128 -3.23 -8.74 -20.33
N ASN A 129 -1.95 -8.48 -20.65
CA ASN A 129 -1.42 -8.63 -22.01
C ASN A 129 -1.46 -10.08 -22.49
N TRP A 130 -1.17 -11.04 -21.61
CA TRP A 130 -1.25 -12.45 -21.96
C TRP A 130 -2.70 -12.87 -22.18
N ALA A 131 -3.60 -12.54 -21.25
CA ALA A 131 -5.03 -12.79 -21.38
C ALA A 131 -5.62 -12.17 -22.65
N SER A 132 -5.23 -10.94 -22.98
CA SER A 132 -5.74 -10.23 -24.16
C SER A 132 -5.28 -10.88 -25.46
N SER A 133 -4.03 -11.36 -25.51
CA SER A 133 -3.51 -12.12 -26.65
C SER A 133 -4.26 -13.45 -26.84
N GLN A 134 -4.73 -14.09 -25.76
CA GLN A 134 -5.53 -15.31 -25.86
C GLN A 134 -6.96 -15.03 -26.34
N LEU A 135 -7.55 -13.96 -25.84
CA LEU A 135 -8.92 -13.57 -26.15
C LEU A 135 -9.05 -12.84 -27.50
N GLY A 136 -7.93 -12.48 -28.14
CA GLY A 136 -7.92 -11.70 -29.38
C GLY A 136 -8.43 -10.26 -29.19
N ILE A 137 -8.32 -9.72 -27.97
CA ILE A 137 -8.85 -8.40 -27.62
C ILE A 137 -7.69 -7.41 -27.53
N ASP A 138 -7.79 -6.29 -28.24
CA ASP A 138 -6.89 -5.15 -28.03
C ASP A 138 -7.41 -4.25 -26.91
N TRP A 139 -7.03 -4.58 -25.68
CA TRP A 139 -7.45 -3.84 -24.50
C TRP A 139 -6.67 -2.53 -24.29
N TRP A 140 -5.57 -2.30 -25.01
CA TRP A 140 -4.85 -1.03 -24.95
C TRP A 140 -5.70 0.11 -25.50
N SER A 141 -6.51 -0.17 -26.52
CA SER A 141 -7.48 0.76 -27.09
C SER A 141 -8.64 1.13 -26.14
N SER A 142 -8.90 0.29 -25.14
CA SER A 142 -9.97 0.43 -24.15
C SER A 142 -9.44 0.68 -22.74
N GLN A 143 -8.18 1.15 -22.62
CA GLN A 143 -7.64 1.65 -21.36
C GLN A 143 -8.40 2.90 -20.90
N SER A 144 -9.54 2.70 -20.25
CA SER A 144 -10.14 3.68 -19.34
C SER A 144 -9.47 3.65 -17.96
N GLY A 145 -8.23 3.12 -17.89
CA GLY A 145 -7.56 2.73 -16.66
C GLY A 145 -6.44 3.68 -16.28
N THR A 146 -6.56 4.24 -15.07
CA THR A 146 -5.55 4.89 -14.23
C THR A 146 -4.28 5.36 -14.98
N SER A 147 -4.30 6.61 -15.45
CA SER A 147 -3.09 7.23 -16.02
C SER A 147 -1.94 7.21 -15.03
N PHE A 148 -0.68 7.16 -15.49
CA PHE A 148 0.49 7.39 -14.64
C PHE A 148 0.36 8.69 -13.83
N GLY A 149 -0.37 9.69 -14.35
CA GLY A 149 -0.68 10.93 -13.63
C GLY A 149 -1.53 10.72 -12.37
N GLU A 150 -2.46 9.76 -12.35
CA GLU A 150 -3.28 9.44 -11.18
C GLU A 150 -2.46 8.81 -10.04
N LEU A 151 -1.28 8.28 -10.35
CA LEU A 151 -0.35 7.72 -9.38
C LEU A 151 0.60 8.77 -8.78
N ALA A 152 0.65 9.98 -9.36
CA ALA A 152 1.55 11.03 -8.92
C ALA A 152 1.40 11.31 -7.41
N LEU A 153 0.17 11.33 -6.91
CA LEU A 153 -0.13 11.50 -5.49
C LEU A 153 0.45 10.36 -4.64
N LEU A 154 0.31 9.11 -5.07
CA LEU A 154 0.83 7.95 -4.33
C LEU A 154 2.37 7.95 -4.29
N TYR A 155 3.01 8.33 -5.40
CA TYR A 155 4.46 8.46 -5.49
C TYR A 155 5.01 9.61 -4.64
N LEU A 156 4.40 10.80 -4.73
CA LEU A 156 4.77 11.94 -3.90
C LEU A 156 4.57 11.62 -2.42
N PHE A 157 3.54 10.86 -2.07
CA PHE A 157 3.31 10.38 -0.71
C PHE A 157 4.42 9.42 -0.25
N ALA A 158 4.83 8.46 -1.08
CA ALA A 158 5.96 7.58 -0.76
C ALA A 158 7.28 8.35 -0.58
N CYS A 159 7.52 9.36 -1.42
CA CYS A 159 8.67 10.26 -1.27
C CYS A 159 8.60 11.06 0.04
N ALA A 160 7.44 11.62 0.37
CA ALA A 160 7.23 12.34 1.62
C ALA A 160 7.48 11.45 2.86
N LEU A 161 7.02 10.19 2.82
CA LEU A 161 7.31 9.21 3.88
C LEU A 161 8.82 8.97 4.04
N GLN A 162 9.57 8.89 2.94
CA GLN A 162 11.02 8.69 2.99
C GLN A 162 11.76 9.92 3.52
N LEU A 163 11.36 11.12 3.09
CA LEU A 163 11.90 12.36 3.64
C LEU A 163 11.62 12.48 5.14
N PHE A 164 10.40 12.12 5.57
CA PHE A 164 10.02 12.12 6.98
C PHE A 164 10.83 11.09 7.79
N SER A 165 11.03 9.88 7.24
CA SER A 165 11.90 8.86 7.82
C SER A 165 13.34 9.35 8.00
N ALA A 166 13.89 10.03 6.98
CA ALA A 166 15.21 10.65 7.04
C ALA A 166 15.30 11.79 8.06
N ALA A 167 14.25 12.61 8.18
CA ALA A 167 14.16 13.67 9.17
C ALA A 167 14.16 13.10 10.60
N ILE A 168 13.37 12.06 10.87
CA ILE A 168 13.37 11.35 12.16
C ILE A 168 14.76 10.77 12.46
N LYS A 169 15.43 10.18 11.46
CA LYS A 169 16.79 9.67 11.61
C LYS A 169 17.79 10.74 12.02
N ARG A 170 17.68 11.95 11.45
CA ARG A 170 18.50 13.10 11.87
C ARG A 170 18.14 13.57 13.27
N GLY A 171 16.84 13.62 13.61
CA GLY A 171 16.36 13.95 14.95
C GLY A 171 16.91 13.02 16.03
N CYS A 172 16.89 11.69 15.81
CA CYS A 172 17.50 10.73 16.72
C CYS A 172 18.99 11.02 16.98
N LYS A 173 19.75 11.35 15.94
CA LYS A 173 21.18 11.68 16.09
C LYS A 173 21.41 12.96 16.89
N LEU A 174 20.57 13.97 16.69
CA LEU A 174 20.66 15.22 17.45
C LEU A 174 20.33 15.01 18.92
N GLU A 175 19.34 14.17 19.25
CA GLU A 175 19.05 13.78 20.64
C GLU A 175 20.25 13.06 21.27
N GLU A 176 20.87 12.11 20.56
CA GLU A 176 22.08 11.42 21.03
C GLU A 176 23.27 12.38 21.25
N GLU A 177 23.48 13.35 20.35
CA GLU A 177 24.55 14.35 20.47
C GLU A 177 24.34 15.30 21.66
N VAL A 178 23.10 15.75 21.89
CA VAL A 178 22.76 16.62 23.03
C VAL A 178 22.90 15.86 24.35
N GLU A 179 22.45 14.60 24.42
CA GLU A 179 22.62 13.77 25.62
C GLU A 179 24.09 13.43 25.91
N GLY A 180 24.94 13.33 24.88
CA GLY A 180 26.38 13.09 25.05
C GLY A 180 27.19 14.32 25.49
N LEU A 181 26.62 15.52 25.39
CA LEU A 181 27.26 16.79 25.74
C LEU A 181 26.93 17.27 27.18
N VAL A 182 25.92 16.68 27.83
CA VAL A 182 25.46 17.00 29.19
C VAL A 182 26.02 15.97 30.18
#